data_AF-A0A7K2X0H4-F1
#
_entry.id   AF-A0A7K2X0H4-F1
#
_cell.length_a   1.000
_cell.length_b   1.000
_cell.length_c   1.000
_cell.angle_alpha   90.00
_cell.angle_beta   90.00
_cell.angle_gamma   90.00
#
_symmetry.space_group_name_H-M   'P 1'
#
loop_
_entity.id
_entity.type
_entity.pdbx_description
1 polymer ?
#
loop_
_entity_poly.entity_id
_entity_poly.type
_entity_poly.pdbx_seq_one_letter_code
_entity_poly.pdbx_strand_id
1 'polypeptide(L)'
;MTDIVRGDVAAGCDCGRGCGAGDEETAEAVRTTVPGGADSSPAVPGGNGDSLPAVLPVAPDQDRRRPDGPVMAGDLVDGVRVTGFACVTYPAPLTAANDRLLVEGDADRDLPPDRPVPPSVPSGRLDARLPHQRLPLATVLSARQISRCLPGAVTRLLTDRAARWSSVLRPVADTLRRAGHDLWLSGGAVRELLAGQGPEAVRDLDLAGTAPAGRFTELARQALDGDGLTYECPLTVSPHTLLCTVLAPDRSAPLIEYRGLGVGGFRFPATGSDLVMDSHQRDFRVNTLLYDPERHLVLDPTGHGLDDLRGPRRKLVPVDPSAATEPLTQAAVVLRALKFLLRWAPDDRLDTEELTAWAAGLPQDLTDRVTGHGTAAWAELRALHGECVAGAEAERQLEAVRPLGPGAEGLVRALLGERS
;
A
#
# COMPACT_ATOMS: atom_id res chain seq x y z
N MET A 1 -6.47 -26.61 -43.17
CA MET A 1 -7.65 -25.88 -43.67
C MET A 1 -8.55 -25.72 -42.47
N THR A 2 -8.48 -24.63 -41.70
CA THR A 2 -8.50 -23.22 -42.12
C THR A 2 -7.77 -22.36 -41.07
N ASP A 3 -7.33 -21.18 -41.50
CA ASP A 3 -6.19 -20.41 -40.99
C ASP A 3 -6.29 -19.75 -39.61
N ILE A 4 -5.10 -19.65 -39.00
CA ILE A 4 -4.75 -18.90 -37.80
C ILE A 4 -4.27 -17.51 -38.23
N VAL A 5 -4.95 -16.44 -37.79
CA VAL A 5 -4.45 -15.07 -37.88
C VAL A 5 -3.92 -14.67 -36.50
N ARG A 6 -2.59 -14.55 -36.41
CA ARG A 6 -1.86 -13.91 -35.31
C ARG A 6 -2.00 -12.39 -35.46
N GLY A 7 -2.43 -11.72 -34.40
CA GLY A 7 -2.39 -10.26 -34.26
C GLY A 7 -1.43 -9.88 -33.14
N ASP A 8 -0.25 -9.37 -33.52
CA ASP A 8 0.67 -8.69 -32.61
C ASP A 8 0.08 -7.33 -32.23
N VAL A 9 -0.04 -7.07 -30.92
CA VAL A 9 -0.39 -5.74 -30.39
C VAL A 9 0.83 -5.20 -29.64
N ALA A 10 1.62 -4.39 -30.33
CA ALA A 10 2.61 -3.53 -29.73
C ALA A 10 1.90 -2.27 -29.19
N ALA A 11 1.79 -2.15 -27.87
CA ALA A 11 1.31 -0.95 -27.21
C ALA A 11 2.46 0.08 -27.10
N GLY A 12 2.63 0.88 -28.14
CA GLY A 12 3.44 2.10 -28.09
C GLY A 12 2.65 3.23 -27.42
N CYS A 13 3.21 3.79 -26.34
CA CYS A 13 2.66 4.96 -25.66
C CYS A 13 3.00 6.21 -26.48
N ASP A 14 2.04 6.74 -27.25
CA ASP A 14 2.17 7.99 -27.98
C ASP A 14 1.75 9.16 -27.07
N CYS A 15 2.72 9.78 -26.41
CA CYS A 15 2.52 11.04 -25.69
C CYS A 15 3.12 12.21 -26.50
N GLY A 16 2.48 12.52 -27.62
CA GLY A 16 2.82 13.67 -28.45
C GLY A 16 1.59 14.50 -28.83
N ARG A 17 1.55 15.74 -28.31
CA ARG A 17 0.73 16.90 -28.74
C ARG A 17 -0.67 17.01 -28.11
N GLY A 18 -0.85 18.08 -27.33
CA GLY A 18 -2.16 18.50 -26.87
C GLY A 18 -2.14 19.55 -25.76
N CYS A 19 -1.23 20.53 -25.80
CA CYS A 19 -1.36 21.74 -24.99
C CYS A 19 -1.32 22.94 -25.95
N GLY A 20 -2.50 23.45 -26.27
CA GLY A 20 -2.70 24.69 -27.00
C GLY A 20 -3.90 25.40 -26.40
N ALA A 21 -3.61 26.42 -25.59
CA ALA A 21 -4.55 27.46 -25.21
C ALA A 21 -4.93 28.29 -26.45
N GLY A 22 -6.11 28.92 -26.42
CA GLY A 22 -6.47 29.95 -27.38
C GLY A 22 -7.94 30.31 -27.33
N ASP A 23 -8.27 31.25 -26.45
CA ASP A 23 -9.38 32.17 -26.66
C ASP A 23 -8.98 33.16 -27.78
N GLU A 24 -9.96 33.40 -28.64
CA GLU A 24 -10.31 34.61 -29.39
C GLU A 24 -9.32 35.36 -30.32
N GLU A 25 -9.93 35.68 -31.47
CA GLU A 25 -9.80 36.90 -32.28
C GLU A 25 -8.90 36.93 -33.54
N THR A 26 -9.63 36.95 -34.67
CA THR A 26 -9.56 37.84 -35.84
C THR A 26 -8.34 37.84 -36.77
N ALA A 27 -8.71 37.73 -38.05
CA ALA A 27 -7.87 37.70 -39.23
C ALA A 27 -7.29 39.07 -39.60
N GLU A 28 -6.08 39.10 -40.14
CA GLU A 28 -5.81 39.82 -41.39
C GLU A 28 -4.54 39.28 -42.07
N ALA A 29 -4.58 39.27 -43.40
CA ALA A 29 -3.62 38.65 -44.29
C ALA A 29 -2.54 39.66 -44.73
N VAL A 30 -1.28 39.22 -44.83
CA VAL A 30 -0.33 39.77 -45.82
C VAL A 30 0.57 38.65 -46.36
N ARG A 31 0.51 38.44 -47.67
CA ARG A 31 1.43 37.63 -48.47
C ARG A 31 2.72 38.40 -48.73
N THR A 32 3.86 37.75 -48.58
CA THR A 32 5.08 38.06 -49.36
C THR A 32 5.95 36.82 -49.56
N THR A 33 6.54 36.74 -50.74
CA THR A 33 7.20 35.62 -51.44
C THR A 33 8.71 35.44 -51.10
N VAL A 34 9.15 34.18 -50.88
CA VAL A 34 10.29 33.37 -51.44
C VAL A 34 11.58 34.12 -51.93
N PRO A 35 12.87 33.63 -51.88
CA PRO A 35 13.42 32.23 -51.92
C PRO A 35 14.66 31.86 -51.05
N GLY A 36 14.92 30.54 -50.94
CA GLY A 36 16.24 29.95 -51.29
C GLY A 36 17.18 29.45 -50.17
N GLY A 37 17.69 28.22 -50.33
CA GLY A 37 18.87 27.68 -49.62
C GLY A 37 18.60 26.34 -48.91
N ALA A 38 18.79 25.20 -49.57
CA ALA A 38 20.03 24.40 -49.60
C ALA A 38 20.19 23.46 -48.38
N ASP A 39 19.72 22.24 -48.58
CA ASP A 39 20.40 20.95 -48.34
C ASP A 39 21.61 20.93 -47.38
N SER A 40 21.44 20.25 -46.24
CA SER A 40 22.52 19.49 -45.58
C SER A 40 21.94 18.65 -44.43
N SER A 41 21.79 17.34 -44.65
CA SER A 41 21.91 16.38 -43.55
C SER A 41 23.35 16.44 -42.99
N PRO A 42 23.52 16.22 -41.68
CA PRO A 42 24.21 14.97 -41.34
C PRO A 42 23.77 14.31 -40.02
N ALA A 43 23.98 12.99 -40.02
CA ALA A 43 24.47 12.17 -38.91
C ALA A 43 23.59 12.01 -37.67
N VAL A 44 23.04 10.81 -37.58
CA VAL A 44 22.70 10.11 -36.32
C VAL A 44 23.97 9.91 -35.49
N PRO A 45 23.99 10.27 -34.19
CA PRO A 45 24.79 9.59 -33.20
C PRO A 45 23.88 8.66 -32.38
N GLY A 46 24.18 7.37 -32.45
CA GLY A 46 23.59 6.38 -31.57
C GLY A 46 24.12 6.51 -30.13
N GLY A 47 23.32 5.95 -29.22
CA GLY A 47 23.76 5.51 -27.90
C GLY A 47 23.97 6.61 -26.87
N ASN A 48 22.99 6.76 -25.98
CA ASN A 48 23.27 6.96 -24.55
C ASN A 48 22.14 6.30 -23.77
N GLY A 49 22.49 5.39 -22.87
CA GLY A 49 21.55 4.69 -22.01
C GLY A 49 20.75 5.69 -21.18
N ASP A 50 19.44 5.49 -21.16
CA ASP A 50 18.49 6.17 -20.28
C ASP A 50 18.84 5.84 -18.83
N SER A 51 19.80 6.60 -18.30
CA SER A 51 20.03 6.71 -16.88
C SER A 51 18.81 7.46 -16.34
N LEU A 52 17.99 6.79 -15.53
CA LEU A 52 16.85 7.42 -14.86
C LEU A 52 17.35 8.71 -14.17
N PRO A 53 16.67 9.86 -14.34
CA PRO A 53 17.08 11.10 -13.73
C PRO A 53 17.13 10.92 -12.20
N ALA A 54 18.21 11.39 -11.58
CA ALA A 54 18.37 11.33 -10.13
C ALA A 54 17.16 12.01 -9.45
N VAL A 55 16.44 11.24 -8.63
CA VAL A 55 15.30 11.75 -7.87
C VAL A 55 15.85 12.61 -6.73
N LEU A 56 15.57 13.92 -6.77
CA LEU A 56 16.01 14.85 -5.72
C LEU A 56 14.96 14.89 -4.59
N PRO A 57 15.38 14.90 -3.31
CA PRO A 57 14.44 14.99 -2.19
C PRO A 57 13.62 16.28 -2.24
N VAL A 58 12.37 16.22 -1.78
CA VAL A 58 11.49 17.40 -1.67
C VAL A 58 12.00 18.31 -0.55
N ALA A 59 11.98 19.62 -0.78
CA ALA A 59 12.27 20.59 0.28
C ALA A 59 11.28 20.37 1.44
N PRO A 60 11.72 20.44 2.71
CA PRO A 60 10.85 20.17 3.84
C PRO A 60 9.66 21.13 3.84
N ASP A 61 8.45 20.56 3.77
CA ASP A 61 7.20 21.28 3.89
C ASP A 61 7.14 22.00 5.26
N GLN A 62 6.60 23.22 5.29
CA GLN A 62 6.41 23.98 6.52
C GLN A 62 5.18 23.54 7.31
N ASP A 63 4.34 22.68 6.71
CA ASP A 63 3.20 22.07 7.38
C ASP A 63 3.60 21.48 8.75
N ARG A 64 2.78 21.77 9.77
CA ARG A 64 2.95 21.21 11.11
C ARG A 64 1.61 20.72 11.63
N ARG A 65 1.66 19.67 12.44
CA ARG A 65 0.49 19.23 13.19
C ARG A 65 0.03 20.36 14.11
N ARG A 66 -1.27 20.63 14.09
CA ARG A 66 -1.88 21.68 14.92
C ARG A 66 -1.77 21.31 16.40
N PRO A 67 -1.66 22.29 17.32
CA PRO A 67 -1.62 22.03 18.77
C PRO A 67 -2.85 21.27 19.30
N ASP A 68 -4.01 21.47 18.69
CA ASP A 68 -5.27 20.78 18.96
C ASP A 68 -5.48 19.52 18.11
N GLY A 69 -4.43 19.07 17.40
CA GLY A 69 -4.46 17.89 16.57
C GLY A 69 -4.56 16.58 17.35
N PRO A 70 -4.79 15.46 16.65
CA PRO A 70 -4.93 14.16 17.28
C PRO A 70 -3.62 13.70 17.93
N VAL A 71 -3.75 12.91 18.99
CA VAL A 71 -2.63 12.20 19.62
C VAL A 71 -2.01 11.22 18.61
N MET A 72 -0.69 11.11 18.58
CA MET A 72 0.06 10.18 17.73
C MET A 72 1.19 9.51 18.53
N ALA A 73 1.73 8.39 18.02
CA ALA A 73 2.95 7.81 18.58
C ALA A 73 4.07 8.84 18.64
N GLY A 74 4.85 8.78 19.72
CA GLY A 74 5.92 9.71 20.04
C GLY A 74 5.51 10.89 20.93
N ASP A 75 4.21 11.22 21.02
CA ASP A 75 3.72 12.27 21.93
C ASP A 75 3.89 11.87 23.40
N LEU A 76 3.86 12.87 24.30
CA LEU A 76 3.79 12.64 25.73
C LEU A 76 2.36 12.91 26.23
N VAL A 77 1.75 11.90 26.85
CA VAL A 77 0.48 12.01 27.58
C VAL A 77 0.76 11.68 29.04
N ASP A 78 0.45 12.62 29.94
CA ASP A 78 0.77 12.52 31.38
C ASP A 78 2.26 12.20 31.66
N GLY A 79 3.14 12.72 30.80
CA GLY A 79 4.60 12.53 30.91
C GLY A 79 5.11 11.20 30.37
N VAL A 80 4.24 10.31 29.85
CA VAL A 80 4.61 9.01 29.28
C VAL A 80 4.48 9.04 27.76
N ARG A 81 5.44 8.43 27.06
CA ARG A 81 5.43 8.38 25.60
C ARG A 81 4.36 7.45 25.07
N VAL A 82 3.57 7.94 24.13
CA VAL A 82 2.59 7.16 23.36
C VAL A 82 3.30 6.25 22.37
N THR A 83 2.95 4.97 22.38
CA THR A 83 3.50 3.95 21.48
C THR A 83 2.52 3.51 20.40
N GLY A 84 1.22 3.79 20.59
CA GLY A 84 0.17 3.47 19.62
C GLY A 84 -1.20 3.37 20.27
N PHE A 85 -2.08 2.62 19.63
CA PHE A 85 -3.47 2.44 20.01
C PHE A 85 -3.89 0.98 19.82
N ALA A 86 -4.58 0.45 20.80
CA ALA A 86 -5.39 -0.75 20.66
C ALA A 86 -6.87 -0.36 20.51
N CYS A 87 -7.74 -1.33 20.22
CA CYS A 87 -9.17 -1.10 20.12
C CYS A 87 -9.95 -2.24 20.76
N VAL A 88 -10.89 -1.92 21.65
CA VAL A 88 -11.84 -2.90 22.19
C VAL A 88 -13.02 -2.99 21.22
N THR A 89 -13.08 -4.05 20.42
CA THR A 89 -14.04 -4.17 19.31
C THR A 89 -15.47 -4.53 19.74
N TYR A 90 -15.77 -4.48 21.03
CA TYR A 90 -17.10 -4.71 21.59
C TYR A 90 -17.38 -3.75 22.77
N PRO A 91 -18.61 -3.23 22.93
CA PRO A 91 -19.76 -3.38 22.04
C PRO A 91 -19.64 -2.57 20.75
N ALA A 92 -20.37 -3.00 19.72
CA ALA A 92 -20.60 -2.22 18.50
C ALA A 92 -21.79 -1.24 18.71
N PRO A 93 -21.86 -0.11 17.98
CA PRO A 93 -20.91 0.35 16.96
C PRO A 93 -19.58 0.83 17.56
N LEU A 94 -18.46 0.56 16.86
CA LEU A 94 -17.18 1.12 17.27
C LEU A 94 -17.17 2.65 17.11
N THR A 95 -16.58 3.31 18.09
CA THR A 95 -16.38 4.76 18.17
C THR A 95 -14.98 5.06 18.75
N ALA A 96 -14.58 6.34 18.81
CA ALA A 96 -13.33 6.72 19.48
C ALA A 96 -13.27 6.27 20.96
N ALA A 97 -14.40 6.08 21.64
CA ALA A 97 -14.44 5.56 23.01
C ALA A 97 -13.97 4.10 23.14
N ASN A 98 -13.90 3.36 22.03
CA ASN A 98 -13.38 1.99 21.97
C ASN A 98 -11.85 1.95 21.86
N ASP A 99 -11.22 3.04 21.44
CA ASP A 99 -9.77 3.09 21.30
C ASP A 99 -9.10 3.15 22.68
N ARG A 100 -7.93 2.52 22.78
CA ARG A 100 -7.12 2.46 24.00
C ARG A 100 -5.73 2.99 23.74
N LEU A 101 -5.34 4.00 24.50
CA LEU A 101 -4.03 4.63 24.41
C LEU A 101 -2.95 3.69 24.95
N LEU A 102 -1.99 3.32 24.12
CA LEU A 102 -0.81 2.55 24.51
C LEU A 102 0.36 3.49 24.77
N VAL A 103 1.10 3.23 25.85
CA VAL A 103 2.29 3.99 26.22
C VAL A 103 3.47 3.07 26.50
N GLU A 104 4.68 3.64 26.60
CA GLU A 104 5.88 2.90 27.01
C GLU A 104 5.63 2.12 28.31
N GLY A 105 5.94 0.82 28.29
CA GLY A 105 5.69 -0.11 29.40
C GLY A 105 4.45 -0.99 29.25
N ASP A 106 3.59 -0.76 28.25
CA ASP A 106 2.40 -1.60 28.03
C ASP A 106 2.67 -2.89 27.21
N ALA A 107 3.89 -3.10 26.71
CA ALA A 107 4.21 -4.21 25.79
C ALA A 107 3.97 -5.60 26.39
N ASP A 108 4.19 -5.77 27.70
CA ASP A 108 4.04 -7.06 28.40
C ASP A 108 2.60 -7.41 28.78
N ARG A 109 1.63 -6.55 28.44
CA ARG A 109 0.22 -6.77 28.79
C ARG A 109 -0.42 -7.80 27.87
N ASP A 110 -1.28 -8.64 28.45
CA ASP A 110 -2.07 -9.61 27.70
C ASP A 110 -3.32 -9.00 27.04
N LEU A 111 -3.79 -7.86 27.56
CA LEU A 111 -4.99 -7.17 27.09
C LEU A 111 -4.76 -5.66 26.97
N PRO A 112 -5.49 -4.97 26.07
CA PRO A 112 -5.47 -3.51 25.99
C PRO A 112 -5.75 -2.87 27.36
N PRO A 113 -4.96 -1.86 27.79
CA PRO A 113 -5.24 -1.15 29.02
C PRO A 113 -6.56 -0.39 28.91
N ASP A 114 -7.30 -0.24 30.02
CA ASP A 114 -8.50 0.61 30.03
C ASP A 114 -8.11 2.10 30.18
N ARG A 115 -7.41 2.61 29.16
CA ARG A 115 -6.95 4.00 29.06
C ARG A 115 -7.56 4.64 27.81
N PRO A 116 -8.52 5.58 27.92
CA PRO A 116 -9.10 6.21 26.74
C PRO A 116 -8.08 7.07 26.01
N VAL A 117 -8.28 7.25 24.69
CA VAL A 117 -7.46 8.16 23.88
C VAL A 117 -7.98 9.60 24.07
N PRO A 118 -7.13 10.55 24.50
CA PRO A 118 -7.51 11.96 24.55
C PRO A 118 -7.90 12.49 23.16
N PRO A 119 -8.94 13.36 23.06
CA PRO A 119 -9.39 13.87 21.76
C PRO A 119 -8.36 14.78 21.07
N SER A 120 -7.45 15.37 21.84
CA SER A 120 -6.33 16.18 21.36
C SER A 120 -5.12 15.98 22.27
N VAL A 121 -3.94 16.36 21.80
CA VAL A 121 -2.71 16.28 22.59
C VAL A 121 -2.84 17.19 23.83
N PRO A 122 -2.73 16.65 25.07
CA PRO A 122 -2.74 17.48 26.27
C PRO A 122 -1.64 18.53 26.20
N SER A 123 -1.88 19.71 26.78
CA SER A 123 -0.94 20.84 26.79
C SER A 123 0.47 20.38 27.26
N GLY A 124 1.40 20.20 26.32
CA GLY A 124 2.67 19.49 26.55
C GLY A 124 3.62 19.52 25.35
N ARG A 125 4.71 18.72 25.41
CA ARG A 125 5.70 18.59 24.32
C ARG A 125 5.12 17.74 23.18
N LEU A 126 4.44 18.41 22.26
CA LEU A 126 4.00 17.89 20.96
C LEU A 126 5.22 17.68 20.04
N ASP A 127 5.37 16.49 19.45
CA ASP A 127 6.16 16.40 18.22
C ASP A 127 5.31 16.95 17.06
N ALA A 128 5.52 18.23 16.73
CA ALA A 128 4.72 18.91 15.72
C ALA A 128 4.97 18.38 14.29
N ARG A 129 5.96 17.50 14.09
CA ARG A 129 6.25 16.90 12.79
C ARG A 129 5.16 15.91 12.40
N LEU A 130 4.70 16.06 11.16
CA LEU A 130 3.84 15.09 10.49
C LEU A 130 4.59 13.77 10.25
N PRO A 131 3.90 12.64 10.08
CA PRO A 131 4.55 11.33 9.94
C PRO A 131 5.59 11.26 8.82
N HIS A 132 5.32 11.84 7.65
CA HIS A 132 6.28 11.86 6.54
C HIS A 132 7.52 12.72 6.84
N GLN A 133 7.42 13.74 7.70
CA GLN A 133 8.56 14.60 8.10
C GLN A 133 9.48 13.91 9.11
N ARG A 134 9.10 12.74 9.62
CA ARG A 134 9.93 11.90 10.49
C ARG A 134 10.81 10.93 9.70
N LEU A 135 10.54 10.77 8.39
CA LEU A 135 11.36 9.99 7.49
C LEU A 135 12.64 10.75 7.07
N PRO A 136 13.73 10.04 6.75
CA PRO A 136 14.87 10.65 6.06
C PRO A 136 14.43 11.34 4.76
N LEU A 137 14.94 12.54 4.47
CA LEU A 137 14.53 13.30 3.27
C LEU A 137 14.71 12.51 1.97
N ALA A 138 15.74 11.68 1.88
CA ALA A 138 16.03 10.85 0.71
C ALA A 138 14.93 9.80 0.41
N THR A 139 14.05 9.52 1.37
CA THR A 139 12.96 8.54 1.21
C THR A 139 11.57 9.17 1.04
N VAL A 140 11.53 10.50 0.94
CA VAL A 140 10.33 11.29 0.66
C VAL A 140 10.49 11.96 -0.70
N LEU A 141 9.81 11.41 -1.71
CA LEU A 141 10.06 11.73 -3.11
C LEU A 141 8.84 12.43 -3.71
N SER A 142 9.06 13.42 -4.58
CA SER A 142 7.94 13.98 -5.33
C SER A 142 7.45 12.96 -6.35
N ALA A 143 6.14 12.72 -6.36
CA ALA A 143 5.49 11.86 -7.35
C ALA A 143 5.86 12.26 -8.79
N ARG A 144 5.96 13.56 -9.07
CA ARG A 144 6.30 14.08 -10.41
C ARG A 144 7.73 13.80 -10.84
N GLN A 145 8.66 13.65 -9.88
CA GLN A 145 10.04 13.29 -10.18
C GLN A 145 10.16 11.80 -10.53
N ILE A 146 9.31 10.95 -9.95
CA ILE A 146 9.24 9.52 -10.28
C ILE A 146 8.54 9.31 -11.63
N SER A 147 7.40 9.96 -11.82
CA SER A 147 6.66 9.95 -13.09
C SER A 147 5.76 11.17 -13.20
N ARG A 148 5.90 11.91 -14.30
CA ARG A 148 5.09 13.12 -14.56
C ARG A 148 3.58 12.84 -14.57
N CYS A 149 3.19 11.63 -14.96
CA CYS A 149 1.77 11.22 -15.07
C CYS A 149 1.21 10.64 -13.76
N LEU A 150 2.05 10.31 -12.78
CA LEU A 150 1.63 9.61 -11.57
C LEU A 150 0.57 10.39 -10.76
N PRO A 151 0.70 11.70 -10.50
CA PRO A 151 -0.36 12.44 -9.82
C PRO A 151 -1.69 12.39 -10.55
N GLY A 152 -1.68 12.55 -11.89
CA GLY A 152 -2.89 12.47 -12.69
C GLY A 152 -3.50 11.06 -12.73
N ALA A 153 -2.68 10.01 -12.71
CA ALA A 153 -3.15 8.63 -12.60
C ALA A 153 -3.83 8.38 -11.24
N VAL A 154 -3.21 8.84 -10.15
CA VAL A 154 -3.82 8.75 -8.82
C VAL A 154 -5.11 9.56 -8.76
N THR A 155 -5.14 10.81 -9.21
CA THR A 155 -6.38 11.61 -9.25
C THR A 155 -7.47 10.86 -9.99
N ARG A 156 -7.19 10.30 -11.18
CA ARG A 156 -8.18 9.48 -11.90
C ARG A 156 -8.64 8.28 -11.10
N LEU A 157 -7.73 7.51 -10.48
CA LEU A 157 -8.08 6.37 -9.62
C LEU A 157 -9.09 6.76 -8.51
N LEU A 158 -8.91 7.93 -7.90
CA LEU A 158 -9.72 8.38 -6.77
C LEU A 158 -11.02 9.08 -7.20
N THR A 159 -11.08 9.66 -8.41
CA THR A 159 -12.24 10.44 -8.87
C THR A 159 -13.07 9.76 -9.97
N ASP A 160 -12.57 8.68 -10.57
CA ASP A 160 -13.29 7.96 -11.63
C ASP A 160 -14.60 7.37 -11.07
N ARG A 161 -15.73 7.83 -11.59
CA ARG A 161 -17.05 7.37 -11.19
C ARG A 161 -17.31 5.91 -11.52
N ALA A 162 -16.55 5.32 -12.45
CA ALA A 162 -16.61 3.88 -12.73
C ALA A 162 -15.91 3.05 -11.65
N ALA A 163 -15.00 3.64 -10.86
CA ALA A 163 -14.32 2.94 -9.79
C ALA A 163 -15.28 2.71 -8.60
N ARG A 164 -15.32 1.46 -8.10
CA ARG A 164 -16.26 1.01 -7.07
C ARG A 164 -16.19 1.82 -5.76
N TRP A 165 -15.02 2.36 -5.42
CA TRP A 165 -14.77 3.13 -4.18
C TRP A 165 -15.03 4.63 -4.32
N SER A 166 -15.27 5.15 -5.53
CA SER A 166 -15.30 6.59 -5.77
C SER A 166 -16.39 7.32 -4.97
N SER A 167 -17.52 6.66 -4.70
CA SER A 167 -18.62 7.21 -3.91
C SER A 167 -18.28 7.39 -2.44
N VAL A 168 -17.49 6.48 -1.85
CA VAL A 168 -17.20 6.46 -0.40
C VAL A 168 -15.88 7.14 -0.05
N LEU A 169 -14.89 7.09 -0.94
CA LEU A 169 -13.53 7.48 -0.60
C LEU A 169 -13.40 8.97 -0.29
N ARG A 170 -13.94 9.83 -1.15
CA ARG A 170 -13.78 11.28 -1.00
C ARG A 170 -14.45 11.81 0.28
N PRO A 171 -15.71 11.48 0.61
CA PRO A 171 -16.33 11.88 1.87
C PRO A 171 -15.51 11.44 3.10
N VAL A 172 -15.03 10.19 3.10
CA VAL A 172 -14.25 9.63 4.22
C VAL A 172 -12.90 10.33 4.35
N ALA A 173 -12.14 10.48 3.26
CA ALA A 173 -10.84 11.15 3.24
C ALA A 173 -10.95 12.62 3.69
N ASP A 174 -11.94 13.35 3.19
CA ASP A 174 -12.19 14.75 3.58
C ASP A 174 -12.54 14.88 5.06
N THR A 175 -13.30 13.94 5.61
CA THR A 175 -13.70 13.95 7.03
C THR A 175 -12.53 13.61 7.95
N LEU A 176 -11.70 12.63 7.59
CA LEU A 176 -10.46 12.31 8.31
C LEU A 176 -9.49 13.50 8.32
N ARG A 177 -9.30 14.12 7.16
CA ARG A 177 -8.41 15.29 7.00
C ARG A 177 -8.87 16.48 7.83
N ARG A 178 -10.17 16.78 7.84
CA ARG A 178 -10.73 17.84 8.71
C ARG A 178 -10.54 17.54 10.20
N ALA A 179 -10.53 16.26 10.58
CA ALA A 179 -10.22 15.82 11.94
C ALA A 179 -8.71 15.79 12.25
N GLY A 180 -7.84 16.16 11.29
CA GLY A 180 -6.39 16.26 11.49
C GLY A 180 -5.63 14.94 11.32
N HIS A 181 -6.26 13.93 10.72
CA HIS A 181 -5.61 12.65 10.41
C HIS A 181 -5.05 12.62 8.99
N ASP A 182 -3.80 12.18 8.85
CA ASP A 182 -3.21 11.84 7.56
C ASP A 182 -3.69 10.47 7.05
N LEU A 183 -3.80 10.37 5.72
CA LEU A 183 -4.26 9.21 4.97
C LEU A 183 -3.38 9.02 3.73
N TRP A 184 -2.94 7.79 3.48
CA TRP A 184 -2.13 7.42 2.33
C TRP A 184 -2.77 6.26 1.58
N LEU A 185 -2.57 6.22 0.26
CA LEU A 185 -2.72 4.97 -0.48
C LEU A 185 -1.58 4.04 -0.10
N SER A 186 -1.85 2.75 -0.05
CA SER A 186 -0.86 1.73 0.28
C SER A 186 -1.03 0.47 -0.56
N GLY A 187 -0.12 -0.50 -0.36
CA GLY A 187 -0.30 -1.86 -0.86
C GLY A 187 -0.32 -1.95 -2.38
N GLY A 188 -1.28 -2.73 -2.91
CA GLY A 188 -1.32 -3.08 -4.32
C GLY A 188 -1.46 -1.88 -5.25
N ALA A 189 -2.35 -0.94 -4.91
CA ALA A 189 -2.65 0.22 -5.73
C ALA A 189 -1.40 1.07 -6.03
N VAL A 190 -0.64 1.39 -4.98
CA VAL A 190 0.58 2.19 -5.09
C VAL A 190 1.64 1.48 -5.94
N ARG A 191 1.84 0.18 -5.69
CA ARG A 191 2.82 -0.63 -6.43
C ARG A 191 2.50 -0.68 -7.93
N GLU A 192 1.25 -0.91 -8.32
CA GLU A 192 0.88 -0.97 -9.75
C GLU A 192 1.10 0.38 -10.44
N LEU A 193 0.67 1.49 -9.81
CA LEU A 193 0.84 2.83 -10.36
C LEU A 193 2.32 3.23 -10.47
N LEU A 194 3.14 2.91 -9.47
CA LEU A 194 4.58 3.17 -9.49
C LEU A 194 5.34 2.29 -10.48
N ALA A 195 4.84 1.09 -10.78
CA ALA A 195 5.32 0.25 -11.87
C ALA A 195 4.86 0.75 -13.27
N GLY A 196 4.17 1.89 -13.34
CA GLY A 196 3.71 2.51 -14.58
C GLY A 196 2.42 1.91 -15.15
N GLN A 197 1.73 1.05 -14.40
CA GLN A 197 0.40 0.58 -14.78
C GLN A 197 -0.62 1.70 -14.62
N GLY A 198 -1.71 1.65 -15.40
CA GLY A 198 -2.81 2.60 -15.25
C GLY A 198 -3.75 2.26 -14.08
N PRO A 199 -4.67 3.17 -13.73
CA PRO A 199 -5.67 2.96 -12.67
C PRO A 199 -6.50 1.69 -12.84
N GLU A 200 -6.73 1.25 -14.07
CA GLU A 200 -7.46 0.02 -14.42
C GLU A 200 -6.79 -1.27 -13.92
N ALA A 201 -5.48 -1.24 -13.62
CA ALA A 201 -4.77 -2.37 -13.04
C ALA A 201 -4.99 -2.51 -11.53
N VAL A 202 -5.54 -1.47 -10.88
CA VAL A 202 -5.81 -1.45 -9.44
C VAL A 202 -7.12 -2.20 -9.17
N ARG A 203 -7.03 -3.26 -8.38
CA ARG A 203 -8.17 -4.14 -8.05
C ARG A 203 -8.82 -3.80 -6.73
N ASP A 204 -8.01 -3.35 -5.77
CA ASP A 204 -8.39 -3.08 -4.39
C ASP A 204 -7.75 -1.77 -3.94
N LEU A 205 -8.43 -1.05 -3.03
CA LEU A 205 -7.97 0.23 -2.52
C LEU A 205 -7.64 0.14 -1.03
N ASP A 206 -6.36 -0.12 -0.78
CA ASP A 206 -5.78 -0.17 0.57
C ASP A 206 -5.34 1.21 1.02
N LEU A 207 -5.76 1.60 2.21
CA LEU A 207 -5.46 2.87 2.85
C LEU A 207 -4.71 2.64 4.16
N ALA A 208 -3.69 3.45 4.39
CA ALA A 208 -3.01 3.54 5.68
C ALA A 208 -3.21 4.94 6.26
N GLY A 209 -3.24 5.09 7.58
CA GLY A 209 -3.38 6.41 8.18
C GLY A 209 -3.11 6.47 9.67
N THR A 210 -3.34 7.67 10.21
CA THR A 210 -3.05 8.00 11.61
C THR A 210 -4.25 7.85 12.54
N ALA A 211 -5.46 7.65 12.01
CA ALA A 211 -6.65 7.46 12.84
C ALA A 211 -6.65 6.06 13.47
N PRO A 212 -6.83 5.93 14.79
CA PRO A 212 -7.13 4.65 15.44
C PRO A 212 -8.41 4.03 14.87
N ALA A 213 -8.60 2.72 15.03
CA ALA A 213 -9.69 1.98 14.40
C ALA A 213 -11.10 2.46 14.81
N GLY A 214 -11.30 2.73 16.11
CA GLY A 214 -12.57 3.26 16.63
C GLY A 214 -12.86 4.65 16.08
N ARG A 215 -11.86 5.54 16.10
CA ARG A 215 -11.94 6.89 15.56
C ARG A 215 -12.16 6.92 14.04
N PHE A 216 -11.47 6.07 13.29
CA PHE A 216 -11.71 5.91 11.86
C PHE A 216 -13.15 5.49 11.60
N THR A 217 -13.63 4.48 12.33
CA THR A 217 -15.00 3.96 12.17
C THR A 217 -16.06 5.03 12.46
N GLU A 218 -15.86 5.84 13.50
CA GLU A 218 -16.73 6.97 13.83
C GLU A 218 -16.76 8.02 12.70
N LEU A 219 -15.60 8.46 12.24
CA LEU A 219 -15.46 9.50 11.21
C LEU A 219 -15.94 9.01 9.84
N ALA A 220 -15.67 7.76 9.49
CA ALA A 220 -16.14 7.16 8.26
C ALA A 220 -17.68 7.07 8.27
N ARG A 221 -18.28 6.58 9.37
CA ARG A 221 -19.75 6.56 9.50
C ARG A 221 -20.35 7.96 9.39
N GLN A 222 -19.78 8.95 10.08
CA GLN A 222 -20.21 10.34 9.96
C GLN A 222 -20.16 10.85 8.51
N ALA A 223 -19.13 10.47 7.76
CA ALA A 223 -18.98 10.86 6.36
C ALA A 223 -20.03 10.19 5.45
N LEU A 224 -20.25 8.89 5.63
CA LEU A 224 -21.18 8.10 4.83
C LEU A 224 -22.65 8.45 5.15
N ASP A 225 -22.97 8.71 6.41
CA ASP A 225 -24.31 9.15 6.83
C ASP A 225 -24.59 10.58 6.32
N GLY A 226 -23.56 11.43 6.32
CA GLY A 226 -23.68 12.86 6.02
C GLY A 226 -23.80 13.20 4.52
N ASP A 227 -23.42 12.29 3.62
CA ASP A 227 -23.49 12.54 2.18
C ASP A 227 -24.86 12.21 1.56
N GLY A 228 -25.72 11.50 2.29
CA GLY A 228 -27.07 11.09 1.87
C GLY A 228 -27.12 10.08 0.71
N LEU A 229 -25.96 9.59 0.24
CA LEU A 229 -25.82 8.71 -0.92
C LEU A 229 -25.19 7.36 -0.54
N THR A 230 -24.38 7.31 0.51
CA THR A 230 -23.59 6.12 0.88
C THR A 230 -23.86 5.59 2.28
N TYR A 231 -24.89 6.11 2.97
CA TYR A 231 -25.31 5.69 4.32
C TYR A 231 -25.63 4.18 4.44
N GLU A 232 -25.92 3.50 3.34
CA GLU A 232 -26.20 2.06 3.30
C GLU A 232 -24.93 1.19 3.34
N CYS A 233 -23.75 1.78 3.13
CA CYS A 233 -22.47 1.05 3.07
C CYS A 233 -22.07 0.55 4.46
N PRO A 234 -22.02 -0.77 4.72
CA PRO A 234 -21.65 -1.30 6.02
C PRO A 234 -20.17 -1.11 6.31
N LEU A 235 -19.83 -0.84 7.58
CA LEU A 235 -18.45 -0.77 8.05
C LEU A 235 -18.18 -1.89 9.05
N THR A 236 -17.16 -2.69 8.80
CA THR A 236 -16.71 -3.78 9.68
C THR A 236 -15.27 -3.56 10.15
N VAL A 237 -14.91 -4.11 11.32
CA VAL A 237 -13.55 -4.03 11.86
C VAL A 237 -13.11 -5.44 12.24
N SER A 238 -11.97 -5.88 11.74
CA SER A 238 -11.36 -7.15 12.13
C SER A 238 -10.79 -7.06 13.55
N PRO A 239 -11.24 -7.91 14.51
CA PRO A 239 -10.73 -7.87 15.87
C PRO A 239 -9.28 -8.33 16.00
N HIS A 240 -8.75 -9.05 15.01
CA HIS A 240 -7.40 -9.61 15.02
C HIS A 240 -6.36 -8.74 14.33
N THR A 241 -6.80 -7.80 13.48
CA THR A 241 -5.88 -6.98 12.67
C THR A 241 -6.21 -5.50 12.67
N LEU A 242 -7.36 -5.12 13.25
CA LEU A 242 -7.92 -3.78 13.24
C LEU A 242 -8.11 -3.20 11.82
N LEU A 243 -8.15 -4.06 10.80
CA LEU A 243 -8.52 -3.70 9.45
C LEU A 243 -9.98 -3.25 9.44
N CYS A 244 -10.22 -2.01 9.03
CA CYS A 244 -11.53 -1.42 8.89
C CYS A 244 -11.94 -1.49 7.41
N THR A 245 -13.04 -2.17 7.12
CA THR A 245 -13.51 -2.37 5.74
C THR A 245 -14.85 -1.66 5.56
N VAL A 246 -14.94 -0.80 4.55
CA VAL A 246 -16.22 -0.29 4.05
C VAL A 246 -16.64 -1.19 2.91
N LEU A 247 -17.81 -1.82 3.07
CA LEU A 247 -18.36 -2.77 2.10
C LEU A 247 -19.36 -2.07 1.17
N ALA A 248 -19.57 -2.67 0.00
CA ALA A 248 -20.70 -2.33 -0.85
C ALA A 248 -22.03 -2.49 -0.07
N PRO A 249 -23.11 -1.78 -0.43
CA PRO A 249 -24.40 -1.88 0.26
C PRO A 249 -24.93 -3.31 0.39
N ASP A 250 -24.70 -4.14 -0.64
CA ASP A 250 -25.08 -5.56 -0.69
C ASP A 250 -24.09 -6.51 0.02
N ARG A 251 -23.00 -5.96 0.59
CA ARG A 251 -21.90 -6.69 1.24
C ARG A 251 -21.12 -7.63 0.32
N SER A 252 -21.25 -7.49 -1.00
CA SER A 252 -20.60 -8.39 -1.97
C SER A 252 -19.08 -8.20 -2.06
N ALA A 253 -18.59 -6.99 -1.80
CA ALA A 253 -17.18 -6.66 -1.97
C ALA A 253 -16.72 -5.50 -1.05
N PRO A 254 -15.43 -5.48 -0.69
CA PRO A 254 -14.80 -4.31 -0.08
C PRO A 254 -14.69 -3.16 -1.09
N LEU A 255 -15.14 -1.97 -0.69
CA LEU A 255 -14.92 -0.74 -1.44
C LEU A 255 -13.56 -0.14 -1.07
N ILE A 256 -13.34 0.10 0.22
CA ILE A 256 -12.06 0.57 0.76
C ILE A 256 -11.67 -0.27 1.98
N GLU A 257 -10.38 -0.48 2.15
CA GLU A 257 -9.80 -1.12 3.32
C GLU A 257 -8.83 -0.15 3.98
N TYR A 258 -9.02 0.13 5.26
CA TYR A 258 -8.21 1.06 6.04
C TYR A 258 -7.56 0.36 7.21
N ARG A 259 -6.28 0.65 7.45
CA ARG A 259 -5.60 0.29 8.69
C ARG A 259 -4.78 1.47 9.23
N GLY A 260 -4.80 1.65 10.54
CA GLY A 260 -3.80 2.51 11.20
C GLY A 260 -2.38 1.93 11.02
N LEU A 261 -1.36 2.77 11.12
CA LEU A 261 0.05 2.35 10.99
C LEU A 261 0.41 1.21 11.97
N GLY A 262 0.85 0.06 11.47
CA GLY A 262 1.03 -1.17 12.26
C GLY A 262 2.05 -1.02 13.38
N VAL A 263 1.72 -1.55 14.57
CA VAL A 263 2.61 -1.57 15.74
C VAL A 263 2.88 -3.03 16.11
N GLY A 264 4.15 -3.41 16.18
CA GLY A 264 4.57 -4.73 16.66
C GLY A 264 4.78 -4.79 18.18
N GLY A 265 5.01 -5.99 18.70
CA GLY A 265 5.46 -6.19 20.09
C GLY A 265 4.38 -6.27 21.17
N PHE A 266 3.10 -6.23 20.78
CA PHE A 266 1.96 -6.44 21.68
C PHE A 266 1.34 -7.83 21.49
N ARG A 267 0.77 -8.39 22.55
CA ARG A 267 0.03 -9.67 22.54
C ARG A 267 -1.40 -9.54 22.00
N PHE A 268 -1.79 -8.32 21.67
CA PHE A 268 -3.08 -7.95 21.09
C PHE A 268 -2.85 -7.00 19.90
N PRO A 269 -3.82 -6.88 18.98
CA PRO A 269 -3.67 -6.01 17.81
C PRO A 269 -3.53 -4.54 18.20
N ALA A 270 -2.53 -3.88 17.61
CA ALA A 270 -2.21 -2.47 17.86
C ALA A 270 -1.82 -1.75 16.57
N THR A 271 -2.12 -0.46 16.50
CA THR A 271 -1.86 0.44 15.36
C THR A 271 -1.48 1.85 15.84
N GLY A 272 -1.18 2.77 14.93
CA GLY A 272 -0.80 4.16 15.21
C GLY A 272 0.67 4.39 15.53
N SER A 273 1.57 3.55 15.01
CA SER A 273 3.02 3.75 15.05
C SER A 273 3.49 4.90 14.12
N ASP A 274 4.76 4.88 13.71
CA ASP A 274 5.27 5.66 12.59
C ASP A 274 5.41 4.83 11.31
N LEU A 275 5.75 5.49 10.20
CA LEU A 275 5.83 4.88 8.88
C LEU A 275 6.96 3.83 8.77
N VAL A 276 8.04 3.97 9.53
CA VAL A 276 9.15 3.00 9.53
C VAL A 276 8.71 1.73 10.24
N MET A 277 8.11 1.88 11.42
CA MET A 277 7.58 0.75 12.19
C MET A 277 6.46 0.01 11.45
N ASP A 278 5.54 0.73 10.80
CA ASP A 278 4.53 0.11 9.92
C ASP A 278 5.18 -0.73 8.81
N SER A 279 6.26 -0.22 8.20
CA SER A 279 6.94 -0.94 7.12
C SER A 279 7.46 -2.30 7.57
N HIS A 280 7.99 -2.41 8.80
CA HIS A 280 8.47 -3.67 9.37
C HIS A 280 7.36 -4.70 9.65
N GLN A 281 6.09 -4.28 9.70
CA GLN A 281 4.94 -5.19 9.85
C GLN A 281 4.40 -5.69 8.50
N ARG A 282 4.97 -5.24 7.38
CA ARG A 282 4.56 -5.64 6.03
C ARG A 282 5.41 -6.81 5.53
N ASP A 283 4.89 -7.48 4.51
CA ASP A 283 5.48 -8.69 3.94
C ASP A 283 6.71 -8.39 3.07
N PHE A 284 6.58 -7.50 2.08
CA PHE A 284 7.64 -7.18 1.12
C PHE A 284 7.91 -5.68 1.02
N ARG A 285 9.16 -5.29 0.77
CA ARG A 285 9.58 -3.88 0.65
C ARG A 285 8.75 -3.10 -0.38
N VAL A 286 8.44 -3.71 -1.52
CA VAL A 286 7.58 -3.10 -2.55
C VAL A 286 6.14 -2.79 -2.08
N ASN A 287 5.66 -3.47 -1.02
CA ASN A 287 4.35 -3.23 -0.40
C ASN A 287 4.40 -2.20 0.74
N THR A 288 5.59 -1.70 1.09
CA THR A 288 5.79 -0.62 2.08
C THR A 288 5.66 0.77 1.47
N LEU A 289 5.63 0.87 0.14
CA LEU A 289 5.47 2.11 -0.58
C LEU A 289 4.10 2.72 -0.31
N LEU A 290 4.09 4.01 0.01
CA LEU A 290 2.88 4.78 0.26
C LEU A 290 2.81 5.97 -0.70
N TYR A 291 1.59 6.39 -1.02
CA TYR A 291 1.35 7.60 -1.80
C TYR A 291 0.47 8.57 -1.01
N ASP A 292 0.96 9.80 -0.84
CA ASP A 292 0.21 10.92 -0.27
C ASP A 292 -0.55 11.66 -1.38
N PRO A 293 -1.90 11.53 -1.46
CA PRO A 293 -2.69 12.17 -2.50
C PRO A 293 -2.75 13.69 -2.39
N GLU A 294 -2.60 14.25 -1.19
CA GLU A 294 -2.69 15.69 -0.95
C GLU A 294 -1.37 16.38 -1.32
N ARG A 295 -0.24 15.79 -0.90
CA ARG A 295 1.10 16.37 -1.09
C ARG A 295 1.79 15.88 -2.36
N HIS A 296 1.20 14.90 -3.03
CA HIS A 296 1.77 14.21 -4.19
C HIS A 296 3.18 13.69 -3.90
N LEU A 297 3.31 13.01 -2.76
CA LEU A 297 4.55 12.40 -2.30
C LEU A 297 4.47 10.89 -2.42
N VAL A 298 5.60 10.29 -2.77
CA VAL A 298 5.85 8.86 -2.58
C VAL A 298 6.73 8.71 -1.37
N LEU A 299 6.29 7.90 -0.41
CA LEU A 299 7.03 7.61 0.81
C LEU A 299 7.56 6.19 0.70
N ASP A 300 8.87 6.04 0.87
CA ASP A 300 9.54 4.73 0.91
C ASP A 300 10.24 4.55 2.26
N PRO A 301 9.52 4.16 3.33
CA PRO A 301 10.10 4.07 4.66
C PRO A 301 11.34 3.15 4.75
N THR A 302 11.46 2.19 3.83
CA THR A 302 12.61 1.27 3.76
C THR A 302 13.81 1.87 3.03
N GLY A 303 13.60 2.89 2.20
CA GLY A 303 14.59 3.50 1.32
C GLY A 303 15.02 2.63 0.12
N HIS A 304 14.44 1.44 -0.03
CA HIS A 304 14.80 0.47 -1.07
C HIS A 304 13.59 -0.03 -1.87
N GLY A 305 12.37 0.14 -1.37
CA GLY A 305 11.16 -0.40 -2.00
C GLY A 305 10.94 0.13 -3.41
N LEU A 306 11.29 1.40 -3.67
CA LEU A 306 11.15 1.99 -5.00
C LEU A 306 12.18 1.43 -5.99
N ASP A 307 13.42 1.26 -5.54
CA ASP A 307 14.49 0.67 -6.35
C ASP A 307 14.20 -0.81 -6.65
N ASP A 308 13.70 -1.56 -5.66
CA ASP A 308 13.26 -2.94 -5.81
C ASP A 308 12.10 -3.05 -6.81
N LEU A 309 11.20 -2.06 -6.87
CA LEU A 309 10.07 -2.06 -7.79
C LEU A 309 10.43 -1.62 -9.21
N ARG A 310 11.30 -0.61 -9.36
CA ARG A 310 11.57 0.07 -10.63
C ARG A 310 12.92 -0.28 -11.25
N GLY A 311 13.74 -1.07 -10.56
CA GLY A 311 15.01 -1.55 -11.06
C GLY A 311 14.90 -2.31 -12.39
N PRO A 312 16.04 -2.58 -13.05
CA PRO A 312 16.07 -3.32 -14.31
C PRO A 312 15.39 -4.68 -14.16
N ARG A 313 15.64 -5.33 -13.01
CA ARG A 313 14.89 -6.48 -12.51
C ARG A 313 14.17 -6.08 -11.24
N ARG A 314 12.87 -6.38 -11.16
CA ARG A 314 12.05 -6.17 -9.97
C ARG A 314 12.50 -7.17 -8.91
N LYS A 315 12.73 -6.71 -7.69
CA LYS A 315 13.15 -7.56 -6.58
C LYS A 315 11.98 -7.80 -5.65
N LEU A 316 11.77 -9.06 -5.30
CA LEU A 316 10.79 -9.44 -4.29
C LEU A 316 11.52 -9.69 -2.97
N VAL A 317 11.61 -8.66 -2.12
CA VAL A 317 12.41 -8.70 -0.90
C VAL A 317 11.52 -8.65 0.35
N PRO A 318 11.54 -9.67 1.22
CA PRO A 318 10.88 -9.61 2.52
C PRO A 318 11.40 -8.43 3.37
N VAL A 319 10.53 -7.71 4.08
CA VAL A 319 10.95 -6.50 4.82
C VAL A 319 11.85 -6.84 6.00
N ASP A 320 11.46 -7.83 6.80
CA ASP A 320 12.24 -8.29 7.94
C ASP A 320 12.44 -9.82 7.87
N PRO A 321 13.59 -10.26 7.34
CA PRO A 321 13.93 -11.68 7.28
C PRO A 321 14.03 -12.35 8.66
N SER A 322 14.23 -11.55 9.73
CA SER A 322 14.55 -12.03 11.08
C SER A 322 13.36 -11.99 12.05
N ALA A 323 12.34 -11.15 11.79
CA ALA A 323 11.17 -11.03 12.67
C ALA A 323 10.15 -12.18 12.53
N ALA A 324 10.13 -12.89 11.40
CA ALA A 324 9.21 -14.00 11.20
C ALA A 324 9.79 -15.31 11.75
N THR A 325 9.87 -15.46 13.07
CA THR A 325 10.12 -16.78 13.71
C THR A 325 8.84 -17.59 13.88
N GLU A 326 7.69 -16.94 13.75
CA GLU A 326 6.38 -17.54 13.94
C GLU A 326 5.94 -18.28 12.66
N PRO A 327 5.61 -19.60 12.74
CA PRO A 327 5.33 -20.44 11.57
C PRO A 327 4.17 -19.96 10.69
N LEU A 328 3.08 -19.42 11.26
CA LEU A 328 1.95 -18.96 10.46
C LEU A 328 2.30 -17.71 9.65
N THR A 329 3.11 -16.83 10.23
CA THR A 329 3.63 -15.63 9.57
C THR A 329 4.54 -16.01 8.41
N GLN A 330 5.46 -16.96 8.63
CA GLN A 330 6.30 -17.52 7.57
C GLN A 330 5.46 -18.14 6.43
N ALA A 331 4.47 -18.96 6.78
CA ALA A 331 3.56 -19.57 5.82
C ALA A 331 2.80 -18.51 5.01
N ALA A 332 2.27 -17.47 5.65
CA ALA A 332 1.59 -16.38 4.97
C ALA A 332 2.51 -15.62 4.00
N VAL A 333 3.77 -15.37 4.37
CA VAL A 333 4.76 -14.74 3.47
C VAL A 333 5.05 -15.64 2.27
N VAL A 334 5.19 -16.96 2.45
CA VAL A 334 5.36 -17.92 1.33
C VAL A 334 4.17 -17.84 0.36
N LEU A 335 2.94 -17.83 0.86
CA LEU A 335 1.74 -17.76 0.00
C LEU A 335 1.65 -16.43 -0.76
N ARG A 336 1.98 -15.31 -0.11
CA ARG A 336 2.05 -14.01 -0.79
C ARG A 336 3.21 -13.94 -1.77
N ALA A 337 4.35 -14.57 -1.49
CA ALA A 337 5.45 -14.70 -2.44
C ALA A 337 5.00 -15.48 -3.69
N LEU A 338 4.31 -16.61 -3.50
CA LEU A 338 3.75 -17.40 -4.60
C LEU A 338 2.82 -16.57 -5.50
N LYS A 339 1.96 -15.72 -4.92
CA LYS A 339 1.14 -14.77 -5.68
C LYS A 339 1.98 -13.90 -6.61
N PHE A 340 3.07 -13.32 -6.12
CA PHE A 340 3.97 -12.48 -6.93
C PHE A 340 4.75 -13.29 -7.96
N LEU A 341 5.26 -14.46 -7.60
CA LEU A 341 5.95 -15.36 -8.53
C LEU A 341 5.03 -15.70 -9.72
N LEU A 342 3.78 -16.05 -9.46
CA LEU A 342 2.81 -16.37 -10.52
C LEU A 342 2.44 -15.13 -11.36
N ARG A 343 2.26 -13.98 -10.72
CA ARG A 343 1.86 -12.73 -11.37
C ARG A 343 2.97 -12.13 -12.23
N TRP A 344 4.22 -12.20 -11.77
CA TRP A 344 5.37 -11.56 -12.41
C TRP A 344 6.26 -12.52 -13.22
N ALA A 345 6.04 -13.83 -13.14
CA ALA A 345 6.74 -14.82 -13.96
C ALA A 345 6.79 -14.47 -15.47
N PRO A 346 5.70 -14.00 -16.12
CA PRO A 346 5.76 -13.68 -17.54
C PRO A 346 6.67 -12.51 -17.93
N ASP A 347 7.09 -11.68 -16.97
CA ASP A 347 7.88 -10.46 -17.22
C ASP A 347 9.38 -10.80 -17.41
N ASP A 348 9.87 -12.00 -17.03
CA ASP A 348 11.29 -12.43 -16.95
C ASP A 348 12.25 -11.44 -16.23
N ARG A 349 11.68 -10.39 -15.66
CA ARG A 349 12.36 -9.32 -14.94
C ARG A 349 12.27 -9.49 -13.44
N LEU A 350 11.75 -10.61 -12.94
CA LEU A 350 11.73 -10.86 -11.51
C LEU A 350 13.10 -11.39 -11.05
N ASP A 351 13.62 -10.78 -10.00
CA ASP A 351 14.77 -11.22 -9.23
C ASP A 351 14.28 -11.75 -7.88
N THR A 352 14.59 -13.02 -7.63
CA THR A 352 14.17 -13.76 -6.44
C THR A 352 15.35 -14.11 -5.51
N GLU A 353 16.55 -13.55 -5.73
CA GLU A 353 17.74 -13.91 -4.96
C GLU A 353 17.53 -13.73 -3.45
N GLU A 354 17.10 -12.55 -3.02
CA GLU A 354 16.85 -12.28 -1.59
C GLU A 354 15.66 -13.08 -1.03
N LEU A 355 14.63 -13.34 -1.84
CA LEU A 355 13.51 -14.19 -1.44
C LEU A 355 13.96 -15.64 -1.19
N THR A 356 14.77 -16.19 -2.10
CA THR A 356 15.32 -17.54 -1.96
C THR A 356 16.28 -17.61 -0.78
N ALA A 357 17.10 -16.58 -0.56
CA ALA A 357 17.98 -16.50 0.61
C ALA A 357 17.20 -16.49 1.93
N TRP A 358 16.10 -15.72 2.00
CA TRP A 358 15.18 -15.75 3.15
C TRP A 358 14.54 -17.13 3.31
N ALA A 359 14.04 -17.71 2.22
CA ALA A 359 13.33 -18.98 2.25
C ALA A 359 14.24 -20.16 2.64
N ALA A 360 15.55 -20.08 2.37
CA ALA A 360 16.53 -21.06 2.84
C ALA A 360 16.64 -21.13 4.38
N GLY A 361 16.22 -20.08 5.08
CA GLY A 361 16.11 -20.05 6.55
C GLY A 361 14.83 -20.66 7.10
N LEU A 362 13.86 -21.04 6.24
CA LEU A 362 12.60 -21.63 6.69
C LEU A 362 12.83 -23.02 7.31
N PRO A 363 12.09 -23.35 8.38
CA PRO A 363 12.12 -24.69 8.95
C PRO A 363 11.65 -25.71 7.91
N GLN A 364 12.40 -26.82 7.76
CA GLN A 364 12.00 -27.90 6.85
C GLN A 364 10.67 -28.55 7.29
N ASP A 365 10.39 -28.52 8.60
CA ASP A 365 9.17 -28.98 9.24
C ASP A 365 8.07 -27.89 9.33
N LEU A 366 8.13 -26.84 8.50
CA LEU A 366 7.16 -25.73 8.53
C LEU A 366 5.69 -26.22 8.51
N THR A 367 5.37 -27.18 7.66
CA THR A 367 4.03 -27.78 7.56
C THR A 367 3.58 -28.44 8.88
N ASP A 368 4.48 -29.13 9.56
CA ASP A 368 4.18 -29.78 10.85
C ASP A 368 4.00 -28.73 11.94
N ARG A 369 4.81 -27.67 11.93
CA ARG A 369 4.67 -26.53 12.86
C ARG A 369 3.33 -25.85 12.68
N VAL A 370 2.95 -25.51 11.44
CA VAL A 370 1.62 -24.96 11.10
C VAL A 370 0.51 -25.89 11.59
N THR A 371 0.67 -27.21 11.41
CA THR A 371 -0.27 -28.22 11.92
C THR A 371 -0.42 -28.17 13.44
N GLY A 372 0.66 -27.86 14.17
CA GLY A 372 0.63 -27.61 15.60
C GLY A 372 -0.30 -26.46 16.04
N HIS A 373 -0.60 -25.50 15.16
CA HIS A 373 -1.56 -24.43 15.40
C HIS A 373 -3.03 -24.84 15.14
N GLY A 374 -3.27 -26.07 14.70
CA GLY A 374 -4.61 -26.65 14.58
C GLY A 374 -5.36 -26.30 13.29
N THR A 375 -6.63 -26.68 13.24
CA THR A 375 -7.45 -26.64 12.02
C THR A 375 -7.86 -25.23 11.60
N ALA A 376 -7.99 -24.30 12.55
CA ALA A 376 -8.32 -22.90 12.28
C ALA A 376 -7.21 -22.21 11.47
N ALA A 377 -5.96 -22.38 11.88
CA ALA A 377 -4.80 -21.87 11.14
C ALA A 377 -4.76 -22.38 9.69
N TRP A 378 -5.03 -23.67 9.49
CA TRP A 378 -5.15 -24.24 8.14
C TRP A 378 -6.32 -23.69 7.33
N ALA A 379 -7.44 -23.34 7.97
CA ALA A 379 -8.56 -22.72 7.29
C ALA A 379 -8.18 -21.31 6.79
N GLU A 380 -7.48 -20.53 7.62
CA GLU A 380 -6.96 -19.21 7.25
C GLU A 380 -5.94 -19.29 6.11
N LEU A 381 -4.99 -20.23 6.18
CA LEU A 381 -4.00 -20.42 5.11
C LEU A 381 -4.64 -20.90 3.81
N ARG A 382 -5.69 -21.73 3.85
CA ARG A 382 -6.45 -22.12 2.65
C ARG A 382 -7.20 -20.94 2.04
N ALA A 383 -7.80 -20.08 2.86
CA ALA A 383 -8.43 -18.86 2.37
C ALA A 383 -7.40 -17.96 1.68
N LEU A 384 -6.28 -17.68 2.35
CA LEU A 384 -5.18 -16.88 1.80
C LEU A 384 -4.59 -17.48 0.53
N HIS A 385 -4.39 -18.81 0.50
CA HIS A 385 -3.93 -19.53 -0.70
C HIS A 385 -4.91 -19.32 -1.85
N GLY A 386 -6.22 -19.54 -1.64
CA GLY A 386 -7.25 -19.29 -2.62
C GLY A 386 -7.22 -17.87 -3.20
N GLU A 387 -7.04 -16.85 -2.34
CA GLU A 387 -6.89 -15.45 -2.76
C GLU A 387 -5.60 -15.18 -3.55
N CYS A 388 -4.50 -15.86 -3.19
CA CYS A 388 -3.19 -15.66 -3.79
C CYS A 388 -3.07 -16.32 -5.17
N VAL A 389 -3.70 -17.47 -5.37
CA VAL A 389 -3.48 -18.33 -6.55
C VAL A 389 -4.74 -18.56 -7.38
N ALA A 390 -5.84 -17.83 -7.15
CA ALA A 390 -7.12 -18.02 -7.83
C ALA A 390 -6.96 -18.23 -9.36
N GLY A 391 -7.20 -19.47 -9.82
CA GLY A 391 -7.13 -19.87 -11.23
C GLY A 391 -5.76 -20.36 -11.73
N ALA A 392 -4.75 -20.50 -10.87
CA ALA A 392 -3.47 -21.12 -11.24
C ALA A 392 -3.48 -22.64 -11.03
N GLU A 393 -3.05 -23.39 -12.04
CA GLU A 393 -2.90 -24.85 -11.97
C GLU A 393 -1.92 -25.30 -10.88
N ALA A 394 -2.19 -26.42 -10.23
CA ALA A 394 -1.38 -26.97 -9.14
C ALA A 394 0.11 -27.13 -9.53
N GLU A 395 0.38 -27.67 -10.73
CA GLU A 395 1.73 -27.85 -11.26
C GLU A 395 2.49 -26.53 -11.37
N ARG A 396 1.81 -25.48 -11.86
CA ARG A 396 2.39 -24.14 -12.00
C ARG A 396 2.71 -23.52 -10.64
N GLN A 397 1.87 -23.76 -9.64
CA GLN A 397 2.13 -23.30 -8.27
C GLN A 397 3.37 -23.97 -7.67
N LEU A 398 3.49 -25.28 -7.84
CA LEU A 398 4.63 -26.06 -7.37
C LEU A 398 5.93 -25.68 -8.09
N GLU A 399 5.88 -25.46 -9.41
CA GLU A 399 7.02 -24.97 -10.18
C GLU A 399 7.49 -23.59 -9.69
N ALA A 400 6.56 -22.67 -9.46
CA ALA A 400 6.87 -21.32 -9.00
C ALA A 400 7.49 -21.30 -7.59
N VAL A 401 7.03 -22.17 -6.68
CA VAL A 401 7.50 -22.18 -5.28
C VAL A 401 8.77 -23.03 -5.08
N ARG A 402 9.07 -23.97 -5.98
CA ARG A 402 10.23 -24.89 -5.88
C ARG A 402 11.57 -24.18 -5.58
N PRO A 403 11.91 -23.03 -6.19
CA PRO A 403 13.14 -22.31 -5.88
C PRO A 403 13.22 -21.78 -4.44
N LEU A 404 12.11 -21.74 -3.70
CA LEU A 404 12.07 -21.33 -2.30
C LEU A 404 12.43 -22.47 -1.33
N GLY A 405 12.64 -23.68 -1.85
CA GLY A 405 13.11 -24.82 -1.07
C GLY A 405 12.00 -25.67 -0.44
N PRO A 406 12.38 -26.74 0.28
CA PRO A 406 11.49 -27.83 0.66
C PRO A 406 10.41 -27.43 1.67
N GLY A 407 10.69 -26.48 2.58
CA GLY A 407 9.69 -26.02 3.57
C GLY A 407 8.52 -25.29 2.90
N ALA A 408 8.82 -24.43 1.93
CA ALA A 408 7.81 -23.70 1.16
C ALA A 408 7.04 -24.63 0.19
N GLU A 409 7.75 -25.54 -0.49
CA GLU A 409 7.13 -26.52 -1.38
C GLU A 409 6.21 -27.50 -0.60
N GLY A 410 6.66 -27.99 0.55
CA GLY A 410 5.88 -28.88 1.42
C GLY A 410 4.60 -28.22 1.93
N LEU A 411 4.63 -26.93 2.25
CA LEU A 411 3.45 -26.15 2.63
C LEU A 411 2.42 -26.10 1.49
N VAL A 412 2.87 -25.77 0.28
CA VAL A 412 1.99 -25.66 -0.90
C VAL A 412 1.40 -27.02 -1.28
N ARG A 413 2.18 -28.11 -1.25
CA ARG A 413 1.65 -29.47 -1.48
C ARG A 413 0.56 -29.84 -0.48
N ALA A 414 0.78 -29.54 0.80
CA ALA A 414 -0.22 -29.80 1.84
C ALA A 414 -1.52 -29.02 1.62
N LEU A 415 -1.45 -27.77 1.14
CA LEU A 415 -2.63 -26.97 0.77
C LEU A 415 -3.37 -27.52 -0.44
N LEU A 416 -2.65 -28.08 -1.41
CA LEU A 416 -3.20 -28.74 -2.60
C LEU A 416 -3.81 -30.13 -2.31
N GLY A 417 -3.65 -30.64 -1.08
CA GLY A 417 -4.12 -31.98 -0.69
C GLY A 417 -3.19 -33.12 -1.09
N GLU A 418 -2.02 -32.81 -1.63
CA GLU A 418 -0.95 -33.77 -1.90
C GLU A 418 -0.17 -33.99 -0.59
N ARG A 419 -0.57 -35.00 0.20
CA ARG A 419 0.28 -35.45 1.30
C ARG A 419 1.47 -36.20 0.72
N SER A 420 2.69 -35.75 1.03
CA SER A 420 3.94 -36.48 0.80
C SER A 420 4.02 -37.76 1.60
#